data_AF-A0A7K6SNR5-F1
#
_entry.id   AF-A0A7K6SNR5-F1
#
_cell.length_a   1.000
_cell.length_b   1.000
_cell.length_c   1.000
_cell.angle_alpha   90.00
_cell.angle_beta   90.00
_cell.angle_gamma   90.00
#
_symmetry.space_group_name_H-M   'P 1'
#
loop_
_entity.id
_entity.type
_entity.pdbx_description
1 polymer ?
#
loop_
_entity_poly.entity_id
_entity_poly.type
_entity_poly.pdbx_seq_one_letter_code
_entity_poly.pdbx_strand_id
1 'polypeptide(L)' 'MSVPFSSTNVQLPDGFRNLLEGLAQEVLRVQPQDVVGFAAQYFQMLLEQRDGESWGAWQQHPR' A
#
# COMPACT_ATOMS: atom_id res chain seq x y z
N MET A 1 25.10 -6.11 35.50
CA MET A 1 24.34 -7.00 34.59
C MET A 1 23.85 -6.15 33.43
N SER A 2 24.35 -6.40 32.21
CA SER A 2 23.91 -5.69 31.00
C SER A 2 22.69 -6.39 30.42
N VAL A 3 21.57 -5.70 30.30
CA VAL A 3 20.43 -6.19 29.53
C VAL A 3 20.80 -6.16 28.04
N PRO A 4 20.68 -7.27 27.29
CA PRO A 4 20.78 -7.20 25.85
C PRO A 4 19.51 -6.49 25.38
N PHE A 5 19.63 -5.23 24.97
CA PHE A 5 18.61 -4.63 24.13
C PHE A 5 18.53 -5.51 22.89
N SER A 6 17.44 -6.28 22.78
CA SER A 6 17.10 -6.98 21.56
C SER A 6 16.96 -5.92 20.47
N SER A 7 18.04 -5.68 19.72
CA SER A 7 18.04 -4.80 18.56
C SER A 7 17.28 -5.51 17.46
N THR A 8 15.96 -5.57 17.63
CA THR A 8 15.05 -5.91 16.55
C THR A 8 15.06 -4.67 15.67
N ASN A 9 16.00 -4.64 14.71
CA ASN A 9 16.13 -3.54 13.77
C ASN A 9 14.96 -3.63 12.78
N VAL A 10 13.78 -3.22 13.23
CA VAL A 10 12.58 -3.14 12.40
C VAL A 10 12.73 -1.92 11.53
N GLN A 11 13.32 -2.14 10.35
CA GLN A 11 13.37 -1.11 9.32
C GLN A 11 12.03 -1.08 8.59
N LEU A 12 11.48 0.11 8.44
CA LEU A 12 10.28 0.32 7.67
C LEU A 12 10.58 0.04 6.18
N PRO A 13 9.78 -0.77 5.48
CA PRO A 13 9.97 -0.99 4.06
C PRO A 13 9.87 0.32 3.28
N ASP A 14 10.67 0.44 2.22
CA ASP A 14 10.58 1.56 1.31
C ASP A 14 9.17 1.69 0.74
N GLY A 15 8.65 2.92 0.67
CA GLY A 15 7.31 3.21 0.18
C GLY A 15 6.16 2.88 1.14
N PHE A 16 6.40 2.24 2.29
CA PHE A 16 5.34 1.94 3.25
C PHE A 16 4.68 3.20 3.81
N ARG A 17 5.49 4.24 4.08
CA ARG A 17 4.96 5.55 4.50
C ARG A 17 4.03 6.13 3.43
N ASN A 18 4.46 6.13 2.17
CA ASN A 18 3.68 6.66 1.06
C ASN A 18 2.35 5.90 0.89
N LEU A 19 2.37 4.57 1.09
CA LEU A 19 1.17 3.74 1.05
C LEU A 19 0.15 4.19 2.11
N LEU A 20 0.60 4.39 3.35
CA LEU A 20 -0.26 4.85 4.45
C LEU A 20 -0.73 6.30 4.24
N GLU A 21 0.13 7.18 3.74
CA GLU A 21 -0.24 8.56 3.41
C GLU A 21 -1.32 8.60 2.32
N GLY A 22 -1.23 7.77 1.28
CA GLY A 22 -2.25 7.65 0.25
C GLY A 22 -3.61 7.19 0.80
N LEU A 23 -3.61 6.15 1.64
CA LEU A 23 -4.83 5.72 2.34
C LEU A 23 -5.42 6.84 3.20
N ALA A 24 -4.59 7.52 3.99
CA ALA A 24 -5.03 8.58 4.90
C ALA A 24 -5.66 9.76 4.13
N GLN A 25 -5.07 10.17 3.01
CA GLN A 25 -5.62 11.22 2.16
C GLN A 25 -7.01 10.85 1.62
N GLU A 26 -7.19 9.62 1.15
CA GLU A 26 -8.48 9.18 0.60
C GLU A 26 -9.54 8.99 1.69
N VAL A 27 -9.17 8.55 2.90
CA VAL A 27 -10.08 8.52 4.05
C VAL A 27 -10.55 9.94 4.42
N LEU A 28 -9.64 10.92 4.46
CA LEU A 28 -10.01 12.31 4.74
C LEU A 28 -10.91 12.92 3.66
N ARG A 29 -10.75 12.47 2.41
CA ARG A 29 -11.54 12.94 1.28
C ARG A 29 -12.95 12.35 1.25
N VAL A 30 -13.08 11.04 1.45
CA VAL A 30 -14.35 10.31 1.33
C VAL A 30 -15.14 10.31 2.63
N GLN A 31 -14.46 10.51 3.78
CA GLN A 31 -15.01 10.41 5.13
C GLN A 31 -15.90 9.18 5.34
N PRO A 32 -15.38 7.96 5.09
CA PRO A 32 -16.16 6.74 5.22
C PRO A 32 -16.52 6.46 6.68
N GLN A 33 -17.70 5.91 6.91
CA GLN A 33 -18.13 5.48 8.25
C GLN A 33 -17.39 4.20 8.70
N ASP A 34 -17.07 3.30 7.76
CA ASP A 34 -16.24 2.11 7.98
C ASP A 34 -14.87 2.30 7.32
N VAL A 35 -13.90 2.74 8.12
CA VAL A 35 -12.53 2.99 7.67
C VAL A 35 -11.80 1.69 7.29
N VAL A 36 -12.07 0.58 8.00
CA VAL A 36 -11.38 -0.69 7.76
C VAL A 36 -11.87 -1.34 6.47
N GLY A 37 -13.20 -1.38 6.26
CA GLY A 37 -13.79 -1.83 5.01
C GLY A 37 -13.32 -1.00 3.82
N PHE A 38 -13.30 0.33 3.97
CA PHE A 38 -12.77 1.22 2.94
C PHE A 38 -11.31 0.93 2.61
N ALA A 39 -10.44 0.75 3.62
CA ALA A 39 -9.03 0.47 3.41
C ALA A 39 -8.80 -0.84 2.63
N ALA A 40 -9.57 -1.89 2.95
CA ALA A 40 -9.49 -3.16 2.22
C ALA A 40 -9.85 -2.99 0.75
N GLN A 41 -10.95 -2.27 0.46
CA GLN A 41 -11.37 -1.97 -0.91
C GLN A 41 -10.35 -1.11 -1.65
N TYR A 42 -9.79 -0.09 -0.98
CA TYR A 42 -8.78 0.80 -1.55
C TYR A 42 -7.51 0.03 -1.95
N PHE A 43 -7.00 -0.84 -1.07
CA PHE A 43 -5.83 -1.66 -1.40
C PHE A 43 -6.12 -2.70 -2.49
N GLN A 44 -7.33 -3.26 -2.52
CA GLN A 44 -7.73 -4.16 -3.61
C GLN A 44 -7.71 -3.42 -4.96
N MET A 45 -8.26 -2.21 -5.03
CA MET A 45 -8.22 -1.38 -6.24
C MET A 45 -6.78 -1.08 -6.67
N LEU A 46 -5.87 -0.75 -5.74
CA LEU A 46 -4.47 -0.52 -6.06
C LEU A 46 -3.76 -1.77 -6.60
N LEU A 47 -4.08 -2.95 -6.06
CA LEU A 47 -3.56 -4.23 -6.57
C LEU A 47 -4.08 -4.51 -7.99
N GLU A 48 -5.37 -4.31 -8.23
CA GLU A 48 -5.99 -4.47 -9.54
C GLU A 48 -5.42 -3.50 -10.58
N GLN A 49 -5.13 -2.25 -10.19
CA GLN A 49 -4.45 -1.28 -11.06
C GLN A 49 -3.02 -1.72 -11.39
N ARG A 50 -2.25 -2.12 -10.38
CA ARG A 50 -0.88 -2.62 -10.57
C ARG A 50 -0.86 -3.84 -11.50
N ASP A 51 -1.76 -4.78 -11.27
CA ASP A 51 -1.83 -6.00 -12.06
C ASP A 51 -2.36 -5.67 -13.46
N GLY A 52 -3.43 -4.90 -13.61
CA GLY A 52 -3.95 -4.44 -14.92
C GLY A 52 -2.92 -3.69 -15.76
N GLU A 53 -2.08 -2.87 -15.13
CA GLU A 53 -0.96 -2.17 -15.78
C GLU A 53 0.13 -3.16 -16.24
N SER A 54 0.37 -4.22 -15.47
CA SER A 54 1.27 -5.32 -15.86
C SER A 54 0.75 -6.12 -17.06
N TRP A 55 -0.57 -6.25 -17.24
CA TRP A 55 -1.17 -6.90 -18.41
C TRP A 55 -1.19 -5.99 -19.65
N GLY A 56 -1.31 -4.67 -19.47
CA GLY A 56 -1.20 -3.68 -20.56
C GLY A 56 0.23 -3.48 -21.09
N ALA A 57 1.25 -3.80 -20.30
CA ALA A 57 2.65 -3.75 -20.72
C ALA A 57 3.01 -4.84 -21.75
N TRP A 58 2.39 -6.01 -21.69
CA TRP A 58 2.62 -7.11 -22.65
C TRP A 58 1.84 -6.97 -23.98
N GLN A 59 0.97 -5.97 -24.10
CA GLN A 59 0.18 -5.70 -25.33
C GLN A 59 0.82 -4.71 -26.31
N GLN A 60 1.94 -4.07 -25.95
CA GLN A 60 2.55 -3.00 -26.77
C GLN A 60 3.70 -3.44 -27.68
N HIS A 61 3.99 -4.74 -27.80
CA HIS A 61 4.94 -5.26 -28.79
C HIS A 61 4.24 -6.12 -29.85
N PRO A 62 3.68 -5.52 -30.92
CA PRO A 62 3.50 -6.25 -32.17
C PRO A 62 4.88 -6.51 -32.78
N ARG A 63 5.03 -7.72 -33.31
CA ARG A 63 6.24 -8.32 -33.88
C ARG A 63 7.13 -7.40 -34.72
#